data_AF-A0A7S3NM39-F1
#
_entry.id   AF-A0A7S3NM39-F1
#
_cell.length_a   1.000
_cell.length_b   1.000
_cell.length_c   1.000
_cell.angle_alpha   90.00
_cell.angle_beta   90.00
_cell.angle_gamma   90.00
#
_symmetry.space_group_name_H-M   'P 1'
#
loop_
_entity.id
_entity.type
_entity.pdbx_description
1 polymer ?
#
loop_
_entity_poly.entity_id
_entity_poly.type
_entity_poly.pdbx_seq_one_letter_code
_entity_poly.pdbx_strand_id
1 'polypeptide(L)'
;NPNTANHIISENAQLLQFYCATLIDNEQAGNMVSRHKSGKAIKAIRSRLKGKEGRLRGNLMGKRVDFSARTVITCDPTLDLDQLGVPRSIAENITIPEVVTHQNFEQLKKLVRNGPSNWPGAKYIIGDGGKMVDLSYARTTEAFLDFGYVVERHLSDG
;
A
#
# COMPACT_ATOMS: atom_id res chain seq x y z
N ASN A 1 5.34 -31.24 51.57
CA ASN A 1 3.91 -31.56 51.73
C ASN A 1 3.27 -31.57 50.33
N PRO A 2 2.85 -32.73 49.78
CA PRO A 2 2.41 -32.84 48.37
C PRO A 2 1.24 -31.91 48.01
N ASN A 3 0.44 -31.51 48.99
CA ASN A 3 -0.68 -30.57 48.81
C ASN A 3 -0.25 -29.16 48.38
N THR A 4 0.95 -28.72 48.78
CA THR A 4 1.47 -27.38 48.42
C THR A 4 1.87 -27.31 46.94
N ALA A 5 2.41 -28.40 46.39
CA ALA A 5 2.79 -28.47 44.98
C ALA A 5 1.56 -28.45 44.06
N ASN A 6 0.50 -29.18 44.42
CA ASN A 6 -0.76 -29.19 43.66
C ASN A 6 -1.45 -27.81 43.66
N HIS A 7 -1.37 -27.07 44.76
CA HIS A 7 -1.88 -25.69 44.83
C HIS A 7 -1.14 -24.75 43.86
N ILE A 8 0.20 -24.80 43.83
CA ILE A 8 1.02 -23.97 42.93
C ILE A 8 0.74 -24.29 41.46
N ILE A 9 0.56 -25.58 41.12
CA ILE A 9 0.21 -25.98 39.76
C ILE A 9 -1.16 -25.44 39.36
N SER A 10 -2.16 -25.52 40.26
CA SER A 10 -3.50 -24.98 40.02
C SER A 10 -3.47 -23.46 39.80
N GLU A 11 -2.70 -22.72 40.59
CA GLU A 11 -2.56 -21.26 40.45
C GLU A 11 -1.89 -20.87 39.13
N ASN A 12 -0.81 -21.55 38.74
CA ASN A 12 -0.15 -21.32 37.46
C ASN A 12 -1.03 -21.68 36.26
N ALA A 13 -1.83 -22.75 36.37
CA ALA A 13 -2.79 -23.14 35.33
C ALA A 13 -3.89 -22.08 35.15
N GLN A 14 -4.39 -21.51 36.25
CA GLN A 14 -5.36 -20.40 36.21
C GLN A 14 -4.76 -19.14 35.57
N LEU A 15 -3.51 -18.82 35.90
CA LEU A 15 -2.80 -17.67 35.31
C LEU A 15 -2.58 -17.86 33.80
N LEU A 16 -2.20 -19.06 33.36
CA LEU A 16 -2.07 -19.37 31.94
C LEU A 16 -3.42 -19.23 31.21
N GLN A 17 -4.48 -19.78 31.80
CA GLN A 17 -5.84 -19.69 31.25
C GLN A 17 -6.27 -18.22 31.08
N PHE A 18 -5.95 -17.36 32.05
CA PHE A 18 -6.21 -15.92 31.98
C PHE A 18 -5.50 -15.25 30.81
N TYR A 19 -4.21 -15.51 30.61
CA TYR A 19 -3.46 -14.93 29.49
C TYR A 19 -3.91 -15.46 28.14
N CYS A 20 -4.24 -16.76 28.03
CA CYS A 20 -4.81 -17.33 26.81
C CYS A 20 -6.17 -16.72 26.47
N ALA A 21 -7.05 -16.54 27.46
CA ALA A 21 -8.36 -15.93 27.26
C ALA A 21 -8.23 -14.46 26.84
N THR A 22 -7.45 -13.66 27.57
CA THR A 22 -7.28 -12.22 27.29
C THR A 22 -6.52 -11.93 25.98
N LEU A 23 -5.72 -12.87 25.47
CA LEU A 23 -5.11 -12.77 24.13
C LEU A 23 -6.18 -12.76 23.02
N ILE A 24 -7.20 -13.61 23.15
CA ILE A 24 -8.29 -13.73 22.18
C ILE A 24 -9.33 -12.63 22.40
N ASP A 25 -9.79 -12.46 23.63
CA ASP A 25 -10.78 -11.48 24.03
C ASP A 25 -10.48 -10.87 25.41
N ASN A 26 -10.06 -9.61 25.41
CA ASN A 26 -9.74 -8.85 26.61
C ASN A 26 -10.88 -7.93 27.06
N GLU A 27 -12.02 -7.94 26.36
CA GLU A 27 -13.19 -7.10 26.64
C GLU A 27 -14.37 -7.94 27.16
N GLN A 28 -14.11 -9.20 27.53
CA GLN A 28 -15.13 -10.11 28.06
C GLN A 28 -15.63 -9.63 29.42
N ALA A 29 -16.94 -9.42 29.53
CA ALA A 29 -17.58 -9.02 30.77
C ALA A 29 -17.35 -10.06 31.88
N GLY A 30 -17.01 -9.60 33.09
CA GLY A 30 -16.80 -10.44 34.27
C GLY A 30 -15.35 -10.90 34.50
N ASN A 31 -14.48 -10.79 33.50
CA ASN A 31 -13.05 -11.14 33.64
C ASN A 31 -12.19 -9.90 33.89
N MET A 32 -11.07 -10.06 34.60
CA MET A 32 -10.09 -9.00 34.76
C MET A 32 -9.50 -8.60 33.41
N VAL A 33 -9.30 -7.31 33.17
CA VAL A 33 -8.70 -6.82 31.92
C VAL A 33 -7.19 -6.90 32.03
N SER A 34 -6.54 -7.59 31.10
CA SER A 34 -5.09 -7.61 30.99
C SER A 34 -4.59 -6.25 30.50
N ARG A 35 -3.67 -5.65 31.26
CA ARG A 35 -3.14 -4.31 31.04
C ARG A 35 -1.64 -4.38 30.78
N HIS A 36 -1.19 -3.54 29.87
CA HIS A 36 0.23 -3.26 29.71
C HIS A 36 0.79 -2.58 30.96
N LYS A 37 2.12 -2.55 31.13
CA LYS A 37 2.80 -1.84 32.24
C LYS A 37 2.40 -0.37 32.37
N SER A 38 1.93 0.24 31.28
CA SER A 38 1.41 1.61 31.23
C SER A 38 -0.06 1.75 31.64
N GLY A 39 -0.71 0.68 32.12
CA GLY A 39 -2.11 0.68 32.55
C GLY A 39 -3.15 0.61 31.42
N LYS A 40 -2.72 0.72 30.16
CA LYS A 40 -3.60 0.57 28.98
C LYS A 40 -3.98 -0.89 28.76
N ALA A 41 -5.26 -1.14 28.47
CA ALA A 41 -5.74 -2.48 28.12
C ALA A 41 -5.04 -2.99 26.85
N ILE A 42 -4.65 -4.27 26.86
CA ILE A 42 -4.04 -4.92 25.71
C ILE A 42 -5.10 -5.13 24.62
N LYS A 43 -4.79 -4.74 23.37
CA LYS A 43 -5.68 -5.00 22.22
C LYS A 43 -5.63 -6.48 21.81
N ALA A 44 -6.65 -7.22 22.21
CA ALA A 44 -6.86 -8.62 21.85
C ALA A 44 -7.12 -8.82 20.35
N ILE A 45 -6.99 -10.06 19.87
CA ILE A 45 -7.19 -10.42 18.46
C ILE A 45 -8.61 -10.07 18.01
N ARG A 46 -9.64 -10.40 18.81
CA ARG A 46 -11.04 -10.08 18.49
C ARG A 46 -11.26 -8.57 18.29
N SER A 47 -10.65 -7.75 19.15
CA SER A 47 -10.73 -6.27 19.09
C SER A 47 -10.05 -5.71 17.82
N ARG A 48 -9.00 -6.37 17.31
CA ARG A 48 -8.36 -5.99 16.03
C ARG A 48 -9.19 -6.35 14.80
N LEU A 49 -10.03 -7.38 14.88
CA LEU A 49 -10.87 -7.83 13.77
C LEU A 49 -12.18 -7.04 13.67
N LYS A 50 -12.81 -6.76 14.83
CA LYS A 50 -14.11 -6.05 14.92
C LYS A 50 -13.95 -4.53 14.87
N GLY A 51 -15.06 -3.83 14.58
CA GLY A 51 -15.15 -2.37 14.65
C GLY A 51 -14.87 -1.65 13.33
N LYS A 52 -15.04 -0.33 13.34
CA LYS A 52 -14.88 0.53 12.15
C LYS A 52 -13.44 0.53 11.61
N GLU A 53 -12.47 0.65 12.52
CA GLU A 53 -11.03 0.59 12.24
C GLU A 53 -10.46 -0.84 12.34
N GLY A 54 -11.33 -1.85 12.47
CA GLY A 54 -10.92 -3.26 12.53
C GLY A 54 -10.48 -3.78 11.16
N ARG A 55 -9.76 -4.90 11.13
CA ARG A 55 -9.18 -5.44 9.88
C ARG A 55 -10.23 -5.75 8.81
N LEU A 56 -11.40 -6.27 9.19
CA LEU A 56 -12.43 -6.61 8.21
C LEU A 56 -12.94 -5.36 7.49
N ARG A 57 -13.34 -4.33 8.23
CA ARG A 57 -13.90 -3.12 7.63
C ARG A 57 -12.84 -2.12 7.16
N GLY A 58 -11.84 -1.85 7.98
CA GLY A 58 -10.82 -0.83 7.73
C GLY A 58 -9.68 -1.27 6.81
N ASN A 59 -9.50 -2.57 6.54
CA ASN A 59 -8.42 -3.03 5.65
C ASN A 59 -8.93 -3.86 4.47
N LEU A 60 -9.95 -4.69 4.65
CA LEU A 60 -10.48 -5.52 3.56
C LEU A 60 -11.58 -4.80 2.77
N MET A 61 -12.52 -4.12 3.45
CA MET A 61 -13.60 -3.39 2.75
C MET A 61 -13.19 -2.00 2.25
N GLY A 62 -12.17 -1.38 2.86
CA GLY A 62 -11.66 -0.08 2.46
C GLY A 62 -10.15 0.00 2.66
N LYS A 63 -9.37 -0.31 1.62
CA LYS A 63 -7.91 -0.24 1.66
C LYS A 63 -7.44 1.09 1.06
N ARG A 64 -6.29 1.58 1.53
CA ARG A 64 -5.55 2.61 0.78
C ARG A 64 -5.05 2.00 -0.52
N VAL A 65 -5.16 2.77 -1.60
CA VAL A 65 -4.79 2.36 -2.96
C VAL A 65 -3.64 3.22 -3.46
N ASP A 66 -2.75 2.59 -4.21
CA ASP A 66 -1.69 3.27 -4.95
C ASP A 66 -2.25 3.86 -6.25
N PHE A 67 -1.46 4.67 -6.96
CA PHE A 67 -1.85 5.31 -8.23
C PHE A 67 -3.12 6.18 -8.15
N SER A 68 -3.30 6.89 -7.04
CA SER A 68 -4.40 7.84 -6.85
C SER A 68 -3.88 9.21 -6.40
N ALA A 69 -4.58 10.27 -6.81
CA ALA A 69 -4.31 11.63 -6.37
C ALA A 69 -5.62 12.35 -6.00
N ARG A 70 -5.50 13.40 -5.18
CA ARG A 70 -6.61 14.25 -4.75
C ARG A 70 -6.16 15.71 -4.77
N THR A 71 -6.98 16.58 -5.35
CA THR A 71 -6.76 18.03 -5.39
C THR A 71 -8.09 18.78 -5.28
N VAL A 72 -8.03 20.10 -5.14
CA VAL A 72 -9.19 21.00 -5.16
C VAL A 72 -9.71 21.14 -6.59
N ILE A 73 -11.03 21.17 -6.73
CA ILE A 73 -11.71 21.35 -8.02
C ILE A 73 -11.90 22.83 -8.35
N THR A 74 -11.72 23.17 -9.63
CA THR A 74 -12.02 24.49 -10.21
C THR A 74 -12.79 24.26 -11.50
N CYS A 75 -13.74 25.15 -11.81
CA CYS A 75 -14.53 25.04 -13.05
C CYS A 75 -13.74 25.59 -14.24
N ASP A 76 -13.78 24.90 -15.38
CA ASP A 76 -13.23 25.35 -16.66
C ASP A 76 -14.29 25.17 -17.76
N PRO A 77 -14.79 26.25 -18.38
CA PRO A 77 -15.83 26.17 -19.41
C PRO A 77 -15.30 25.72 -20.78
N THR A 78 -13.99 25.56 -20.95
CA THR A 78 -13.37 25.17 -22.23
C THR A 78 -13.19 23.67 -22.40
N LEU A 79 -13.39 22.89 -21.33
CA LEU A 79 -13.30 21.44 -21.34
C LEU A 79 -14.62 20.80 -21.79
N ASP A 80 -14.51 19.72 -22.55
CA ASP A 80 -15.65 18.88 -22.93
C ASP A 80 -16.20 18.11 -21.72
N LEU A 81 -17.42 17.59 -21.86
CA LEU A 81 -18.14 16.90 -20.75
C LEU A 81 -17.40 15.68 -20.20
N ASP A 82 -16.62 15.00 -21.04
CA ASP A 82 -15.84 13.80 -20.74
C ASP A 82 -14.38 14.11 -20.37
N GLN A 83 -13.98 15.38 -20.34
CA GLN A 83 -12.62 15.81 -20.04
C GLN A 83 -12.43 16.23 -18.58
N LEU A 84 -11.20 16.07 -18.10
CA LEU A 84 -10.77 16.51 -16.78
C LEU A 84 -9.37 17.12 -16.86
N GLY A 85 -9.22 18.36 -16.41
CA GLY A 85 -7.92 19.00 -16.29
C GLY A 85 -7.08 18.36 -15.17
N VAL A 86 -5.96 17.73 -15.52
CA VAL A 86 -5.00 17.17 -14.55
C VAL A 86 -3.76 18.07 -14.46
N PRO A 87 -3.40 18.57 -13.27
CA PRO A 87 -2.17 19.32 -13.08
C PRO A 87 -0.92 18.51 -13.47
N ARG A 88 0.07 19.15 -14.12
CA ARG A 88 1.32 18.49 -14.55
C ARG A 88 2.05 17.80 -13.40
N SER A 89 2.06 18.42 -12.22
CA SER A 89 2.67 17.82 -11.01
C SER A 89 2.03 16.50 -10.59
N ILE A 90 0.75 16.27 -10.90
CA ILE A 90 0.07 14.99 -10.66
C ILE A 90 0.37 14.03 -11.81
N ALA A 91 0.32 14.50 -13.07
CA ALA A 91 0.57 13.70 -14.25
C ALA A 91 1.99 13.11 -14.31
N GLU A 92 3.00 13.84 -13.82
CA GLU A 92 4.39 13.38 -13.68
C GLU A 92 4.57 12.33 -12.58
N ASN A 93 3.69 12.32 -11.57
CA ASN A 93 3.79 11.38 -10.46
C ASN A 93 3.02 10.08 -10.68
N ILE A 94 1.85 10.16 -11.32
CA ILE A 94 1.03 8.98 -11.64
C ILE A 94 1.61 8.31 -12.88
N THR A 95 1.94 7.02 -12.75
CA THR A 95 2.46 6.22 -13.86
C THR A 95 1.43 5.22 -14.38
N ILE A 96 1.53 4.90 -15.67
CA ILE A 96 0.78 3.85 -16.34
C ILE A 96 1.79 2.84 -16.90
N PRO A 97 1.67 1.55 -16.55
CA PRO A 97 2.51 0.52 -17.14
C PRO A 97 2.07 0.24 -18.58
N GLU A 98 2.99 0.39 -19.52
CA GLU A 98 2.77 0.09 -20.93
C GLU A 98 3.80 -0.93 -21.42
N VAL A 99 3.32 -2.01 -22.04
CA VAL A 99 4.17 -3.06 -22.61
C VAL A 99 4.78 -2.56 -23.92
N VAL A 100 6.08 -2.77 -24.09
CA VAL A 100 6.82 -2.42 -25.29
C VAL A 100 6.48 -3.40 -26.41
N THR A 101 5.87 -2.87 -27.46
CA THR A 101 5.49 -3.57 -28.69
C THR A 101 6.13 -2.90 -29.89
N HIS A 102 6.09 -3.53 -31.07
CA HIS A 102 6.60 -2.93 -32.30
C HIS A 102 5.93 -1.61 -32.68
N GLN A 103 4.67 -1.39 -32.26
CA GLN A 103 3.91 -0.20 -32.64
C GLN A 103 4.24 1.02 -31.78
N ASN A 104 4.47 0.83 -30.47
CA ASN A 104 4.73 1.92 -29.52
C ASN A 104 6.21 2.11 -29.18
N PHE A 105 7.11 1.28 -29.73
CA PHE A 105 8.53 1.29 -29.40
C PHE A 105 9.18 2.68 -29.51
N GLU A 106 9.00 3.35 -30.65
CA GLU A 106 9.59 4.68 -30.89
C GLU A 106 9.02 5.74 -29.94
N GLN A 107 7.72 5.66 -29.64
CA GLN A 107 7.07 6.56 -28.70
C GLN A 107 7.60 6.36 -27.28
N LEU A 108 7.65 5.12 -26.79
CA LEU A 108 8.14 4.79 -25.46
C LEU A 108 9.63 5.13 -25.31
N LYS A 109 10.44 4.88 -26.35
CA LYS A 109 11.85 5.27 -26.38
C LYS A 109 12.03 6.78 -26.20
N LYS A 110 11.17 7.59 -26.83
CA LYS A 110 11.17 9.05 -26.64
C LYS A 110 10.79 9.46 -25.21
N LEU A 111 9.78 8.82 -24.61
CA LEU A 111 9.37 9.09 -23.23
C LEU A 111 10.47 8.73 -22.21
N VAL A 112 11.12 7.59 -22.41
CA VAL A 112 12.26 7.16 -21.60
C VAL A 112 13.42 8.16 -21.73
N ARG A 113 13.68 8.66 -22.93
CA ARG A 113 14.72 9.68 -23.17
C ARG A 113 14.41 11.02 -22.48
N ASN A 114 13.14 11.42 -22.41
CA ASN A 114 12.71 12.62 -21.69
C ASN A 114 12.90 12.48 -20.17
N GLY A 115 12.85 11.25 -19.65
CA GLY A 115 13.09 10.92 -18.26
C GLY A 115 11.93 11.28 -17.31
N PRO A 116 12.14 11.19 -15.99
CA PRO A 116 11.08 11.33 -15.00
C PRO A 116 10.72 12.79 -14.66
N SER A 117 11.62 13.73 -14.91
CA SER A 117 11.43 15.13 -14.49
C SER A 117 10.70 16.00 -15.50
N ASN A 118 10.42 15.49 -16.70
CA ASN A 118 9.86 16.28 -17.78
C ASN A 118 8.65 15.57 -18.40
N TRP A 119 7.47 16.19 -18.32
CA TRP A 119 6.28 15.68 -18.99
C TRP A 119 6.25 16.09 -20.48
N PRO A 120 5.91 15.19 -21.42
CA PRO A 120 5.66 13.75 -21.24
C PRO A 120 6.95 12.93 -21.08
N GLY A 121 6.96 11.99 -20.13
CA GLY A 121 8.15 11.22 -19.76
C GLY A 121 7.83 9.85 -19.17
N ALA A 122 8.82 9.22 -18.56
CA ALA A 122 8.68 7.93 -17.89
C ALA A 122 9.56 7.85 -16.65
N LYS A 123 9.15 7.01 -15.70
CA LYS A 123 9.79 6.90 -14.38
C LYS A 123 10.56 5.60 -14.19
N TYR A 124 9.98 4.49 -14.64
CA TYR A 124 10.58 3.16 -14.46
C TYR A 124 10.55 2.34 -15.74
N ILE A 125 11.51 1.44 -15.88
CA ILE A 125 11.51 0.34 -16.85
C ILE A 125 11.59 -0.98 -16.08
N ILE A 126 10.72 -1.92 -16.42
CA ILE A 126 10.66 -3.25 -15.81
C ILE A 126 11.02 -4.25 -16.90
N GLY A 127 12.14 -4.94 -16.74
CA GLY A 127 12.58 -6.00 -17.66
C GLY A 127 11.95 -7.36 -17.37
N ASP A 128 12.23 -8.35 -18.22
CA ASP A 128 11.65 -9.71 -18.19
C ASP A 128 11.80 -10.46 -16.85
N GLY A 129 12.84 -10.14 -16.07
CA GLY A 129 13.06 -10.73 -14.74
C GLY A 129 12.37 -10.00 -13.59
N GLY A 130 11.51 -9.02 -13.85
CA GLY A 130 10.93 -8.14 -12.84
C GLY A 130 11.92 -7.13 -12.25
N LYS A 131 13.12 -7.00 -12.85
CA LYS A 131 14.11 -6.01 -12.43
C LYS A 131 13.62 -4.63 -12.84
N MET A 132 13.36 -3.80 -11.84
CA MET A 132 12.95 -2.41 -12.03
C MET A 132 14.17 -1.49 -12.08
N VAL A 133 14.24 -0.66 -13.11
CA VAL A 133 15.26 0.37 -13.30
C VAL A 133 14.61 1.73 -13.12
N ASP A 134 15.12 2.52 -12.17
CA ASP A 134 14.69 3.89 -11.94
C ASP A 134 15.42 4.87 -12.86
N LEU A 135 14.64 5.60 -13.67
CA LEU A 135 15.15 6.54 -14.65
C LEU A 135 15.71 7.83 -14.03
N SER A 136 15.47 8.08 -12.74
CA SER A 136 16.01 9.24 -12.01
C SER A 136 17.53 9.15 -11.81
N TYR A 137 18.06 7.92 -11.77
CA TYR A 137 19.48 7.66 -11.47
C TYR A 137 20.24 7.06 -12.67
N ALA A 138 19.53 6.55 -13.67
CA ALA A 138 20.13 5.94 -14.85
C ALA A 138 20.66 7.02 -15.82
N ARG A 139 21.99 7.18 -15.91
CA ARG A 139 22.65 8.15 -16.80
C ARG A 139 22.60 7.79 -18.30
N THR A 140 22.17 6.58 -18.66
CA THR A 140 22.15 6.11 -20.05
C THR A 140 20.85 5.36 -20.32
N THR A 141 19.83 6.14 -20.71
CA THR A 141 18.42 5.73 -20.84
C THR A 141 18.09 4.97 -22.13
N GLU A 142 18.95 5.02 -23.15
CA GLU A 142 18.65 4.45 -24.48
C GLU A 142 18.96 2.94 -24.60
N ALA A 143 19.76 2.36 -23.69
CA ALA A 143 20.41 1.06 -23.91
C ALA A 143 19.68 -0.17 -23.33
N PHE A 144 18.48 -0.01 -22.75
CA PHE A 144 17.80 -1.09 -21.99
C PHE A 144 16.31 -1.25 -22.32
N LEU A 145 15.85 -0.77 -23.48
CA LEU A 145 14.47 -0.97 -23.89
C LEU A 145 14.39 -2.08 -24.95
N ASP A 146 13.90 -3.24 -24.53
CA ASP A 146 13.62 -4.38 -25.41
C ASP A 146 12.13 -4.62 -25.54
N PHE A 147 11.74 -5.36 -26.58
CA PHE A 147 10.36 -5.81 -26.75
C PHE A 147 9.95 -6.73 -25.61
N GLY A 148 8.72 -6.55 -25.10
CA GLY A 148 8.21 -7.30 -23.95
C GLY A 148 8.46 -6.63 -22.59
N TYR A 149 9.36 -5.65 -22.51
CA TYR A 149 9.55 -4.88 -21.27
C TYR A 149 8.35 -3.99 -20.99
N VAL A 150 8.20 -3.56 -19.74
CA VAL A 150 7.14 -2.64 -19.32
C VAL A 150 7.76 -1.30 -18.97
N VAL A 151 7.27 -0.23 -19.58
CA VAL A 151 7.63 1.14 -19.26
C VAL A 151 6.52 1.75 -18.41
N GLU A 152 6.88 2.22 -17.21
CA GLU A 152 5.98 3.05 -16.42
C GLU A 152 6.10 4.51 -16.87
N ARG A 153 5.26 4.87 -17.84
CA ARG A 153 5.20 6.24 -18.39
C ARG A 153 4.33 7.13 -17.53
N HIS A 154 4.51 8.45 -17.64
CA HIS A 154 3.61 9.43 -17.05
C HIS A 154 2.19 9.30 -17.61
N LEU A 155 1.21 9.76 -16.84
CA LEU A 155 -0.14 9.97 -17.32
C LEU A 155 -0.11 10.94 -18.52
N SER A 156 -0.75 10.55 -19.62
CA SER A 156 -0.86 11.37 -20.83
C SER A 156 -2.31 11.72 -21.09
N ASP A 157 -2.53 12.68 -21.98
CA ASP A 157 -3.86 12.93 -22.55
C ASP A 157 -4.36 11.65 -23.24
N GLY A 158 -5.67 11.43 -23.16
CA GLY A 158 -6.37 10.22 -23.63
C GLY A 158 -7.47 10.54 -24.63
#